data_AF-A0A8D3CX08-F1
#
_entry.id   AF-A0A8D3CX08-F1
#
_cell.length_a   1.000
_cell.length_b   1.000
_cell.length_c   1.000
_cell.angle_alpha   90.00
_cell.angle_beta   90.00
_cell.angle_gamma   90.00
#
_symmetry.space_group_name_H-M   'P 1'
#
loop_
_entity.id
_entity.type
_entity.pdbx_description
1 polymer ?
#
loop_
_entity_poly.entity_id
_entity_poly.type
_entity_poly.pdbx_seq_one_letter_code
_entity_poly.pdbx_strand_id
1 'polypeptide(L)'
;MRLISFSCITLASLMLLRCQHIAAVPEQKSDSALTVVENVEGEVGAVGDEGEEEVANLKVVQPTEQWQTLKPGEAVPAGSHVRLNLQTGQREVRLGEEQLKHWTQDHRNGGHVPSSFAPDELKQAMKKIKEDLNPDSVASKYRSLEELKKDMAQLDLLVETDVQHST
;
A
#
# COMPACT_ATOMS: atom_id res chain seq x y z
N MET A 1 38.21 -48.96 -6.44
CA MET A 1 37.74 -48.07 -7.53
C MET A 1 36.24 -48.18 -7.86
N ARG A 2 35.51 -49.26 -7.49
CA ARG A 2 34.07 -49.39 -7.84
C ARG A 2 33.09 -48.56 -6.97
N LEU A 3 33.43 -48.27 -5.70
CA LEU A 3 32.54 -47.52 -4.80
C LEU A 3 32.33 -46.04 -5.21
N ILE A 4 33.35 -45.41 -5.79
CA ILE A 4 33.28 -44.00 -6.23
C ILE A 4 32.36 -43.88 -7.45
N SER A 5 32.38 -44.87 -8.35
CA SER A 5 31.49 -44.93 -9.51
C SER A 5 30.02 -45.09 -9.09
N PHE A 6 29.73 -45.92 -8.08
CA PHE A 6 28.36 -46.04 -7.55
C PHE A 6 27.87 -44.74 -6.89
N SER A 7 28.75 -44.05 -6.15
CA SER A 7 28.44 -42.75 -5.55
C SER A 7 28.11 -41.68 -6.59
N CYS A 8 28.84 -41.64 -7.71
CA CYS A 8 28.58 -40.69 -8.79
C CYS A 8 27.26 -41.00 -9.52
N ILE A 9 26.95 -42.29 -9.74
CA ILE A 9 25.71 -42.71 -10.39
C ILE A 9 24.50 -42.37 -9.51
N THR A 10 24.59 -42.58 -8.19
CA THR A 10 23.50 -42.22 -7.26
C THR A 10 23.28 -40.71 -7.20
N LEU A 11 24.34 -39.91 -7.25
CA LEU A 11 24.26 -38.45 -7.19
C LEU A 11 23.69 -37.87 -8.50
N ALA A 12 24.08 -38.44 -9.64
CA ALA A 12 23.51 -38.11 -10.95
C ALA A 12 22.01 -38.49 -11.04
N SER A 13 21.64 -39.65 -10.50
CA SER A 13 20.24 -40.10 -10.45
C SER A 13 19.37 -39.17 -9.56
N LEU A 14 19.87 -38.75 -8.40
CA LEU A 14 19.22 -37.78 -7.53
C LEU A 14 19.05 -36.41 -8.22
N MET A 15 20.07 -35.93 -8.94
CA MET A 15 19.98 -34.69 -9.72
C MET A 15 18.93 -34.78 -10.83
N LEU A 16 18.91 -35.86 -11.59
CA LEU A 16 17.92 -36.08 -12.65
C LEU A 16 16.48 -36.16 -12.09
N LEU A 17 16.30 -36.79 -10.93
CA LEU A 17 14.99 -36.87 -10.26
C LEU A 17 14.51 -35.49 -9.78
N ARG A 18 15.42 -34.62 -9.33
CA ARG A 18 15.11 -33.22 -8.95
C ARG A 18 14.81 -32.37 -10.19
N CYS A 19 15.49 -32.58 -11.30
CA CYS A 19 15.21 -31.89 -12.57
C CYS A 19 13.82 -32.24 -13.12
N GLN A 20 13.38 -33.51 -13.03
CA GLN A 20 12.04 -33.90 -13.45
C GLN A 20 10.93 -33.29 -12.58
N HIS A 21 11.21 -33.03 -11.30
CA HIS A 21 10.26 -32.39 -10.39
C HIS A 21 10.13 -30.86 -10.61
N ILE A 22 11.12 -30.22 -11.26
CA ILE A 22 11.08 -28.81 -11.66
C ILE A 22 10.41 -28.66 -13.04
N ALA A 23 10.61 -29.63 -13.94
CA ALA A 23 9.99 -29.63 -15.28
C ALA A 23 8.51 -30.04 -15.27
N ALA A 24 8.03 -30.68 -14.20
CA ALA A 24 6.63 -31.07 -14.03
C ALA A 24 5.82 -30.07 -13.20
N VAL A 25 6.06 -28.76 -13.37
CA VAL A 25 5.02 -27.77 -13.05
C VAL A 25 3.97 -27.91 -14.16
N PRO A 26 2.75 -28.38 -13.86
CA PRO A 26 1.69 -28.31 -14.85
C PRO A 26 1.54 -26.84 -15.25
N GLU A 27 1.72 -26.58 -16.54
CA GLU A 27 1.51 -25.31 -17.21
C GLU A 27 0.06 -24.86 -16.95
N GLN A 28 -0.15 -24.21 -15.82
CA GLN A 28 -1.40 -23.54 -15.52
C GLN A 28 -1.32 -22.18 -16.18
N LYS A 29 -1.80 -22.18 -17.44
CA LYS A 29 -2.24 -21.03 -18.24
C LYS A 29 -2.33 -19.78 -17.37
N SER A 30 -1.34 -18.92 -17.49
CA SER A 30 -1.40 -17.57 -16.95
C SER A 30 -2.53 -16.85 -17.67
N ASP A 31 -3.66 -16.68 -16.98
CA ASP A 31 -4.65 -15.68 -17.35
C ASP A 31 -3.96 -14.33 -17.29
N SER A 32 -3.72 -13.80 -18.49
CA SER A 32 -3.24 -12.45 -18.76
C SER A 32 -4.07 -11.44 -17.96
N ALA A 33 -3.38 -10.54 -17.24
CA ALA A 33 -3.97 -9.46 -16.46
C ALA A 33 -4.47 -8.32 -17.36
N LEU A 34 -5.36 -8.63 -18.31
CA LEU A 34 -6.02 -7.64 -19.15
C LEU A 34 -7.44 -8.11 -19.46
N THR A 35 -8.42 -7.61 -18.72
CA THR A 35 -9.81 -7.68 -19.16
C THR A 35 -10.02 -6.60 -20.23
N VAL A 36 -10.00 -6.99 -21.50
CA VAL A 36 -10.62 -6.18 -22.56
C VAL A 36 -12.12 -6.21 -22.31
N VAL A 37 -12.69 -5.07 -21.92
CA VAL A 37 -14.14 -4.90 -21.84
C VAL A 37 -14.64 -4.74 -23.27
N GLU A 38 -15.21 -5.80 -23.85
CA GLU A 38 -16.05 -5.67 -25.02
C GLU A 38 -17.37 -5.03 -24.59
N ASN A 39 -17.66 -3.89 -25.22
CA ASN A 39 -18.81 -3.05 -24.97
C ASN A 39 -20.08 -3.78 -25.44
N VAL A 40 -20.78 -4.45 -24.53
CA VAL A 40 -22.16 -4.92 -24.77
C VAL A 40 -23.10 -3.95 -24.07
N GLU A 41 -23.76 -3.14 -24.88
CA GLU A 41 -24.94 -2.37 -24.51
C GLU A 41 -26.00 -3.33 -23.94
N GLY A 42 -26.33 -3.18 -22.67
CA GLY A 42 -27.31 -4.06 -22.02
C GLY A 42 -27.58 -3.72 -20.56
N GLU A 43 -28.61 -2.92 -20.37
CA GLU A 43 -29.43 -2.77 -19.16
C GLU A 43 -28.85 -2.02 -17.95
N VAL A 44 -29.40 -0.81 -17.76
CA VAL A 44 -29.26 0.03 -16.57
C VAL A 44 -29.88 -0.70 -15.38
N GLY A 45 -29.06 -1.44 -14.64
CA GLY A 45 -29.33 -1.78 -13.26
C GLY A 45 -29.14 -0.54 -12.41
N ALA A 46 -30.23 0.10 -12.02
CA ALA A 46 -30.24 1.14 -10.99
C ALA A 46 -29.72 0.54 -9.69
N VAL A 47 -28.43 0.72 -9.40
CA VAL A 47 -27.87 0.44 -8.08
C VAL A 47 -28.17 1.66 -7.24
N GLY A 48 -29.17 1.48 -6.36
CA GLY A 48 -29.56 2.44 -5.35
C GLY A 48 -28.36 2.87 -4.51
N ASP A 49 -28.28 4.17 -4.35
CA ASP A 49 -27.54 4.91 -3.34
C ASP A 49 -28.08 4.55 -1.95
N GLU A 50 -27.76 3.35 -1.45
CA GLU A 50 -28.16 2.90 -0.11
C GLU A 50 -27.05 1.99 0.47
N GLY A 51 -26.03 2.60 1.07
CA GLY A 51 -24.92 1.86 1.68
C GLY A 51 -24.14 2.64 2.73
N GLU A 52 -24.74 3.65 3.36
CA GLU A 52 -24.08 4.44 4.43
C GLU A 52 -24.19 3.78 5.84
N GLU A 53 -24.76 2.57 5.97
CA GLU A 53 -25.01 1.95 7.29
C GLU A 53 -24.18 0.70 7.64
N GLU A 54 -23.22 0.25 6.81
CA GLU A 54 -22.37 -0.92 7.12
C GLU A 54 -20.91 -0.58 7.48
N VAL A 55 -20.61 0.68 7.79
CA VAL A 55 -19.25 1.09 8.26
C VAL A 55 -19.14 1.15 9.79
N ALA A 56 -20.25 1.02 10.52
CA ALA A 56 -20.29 1.28 11.96
C ALA A 56 -19.81 0.12 12.85
N ASN A 57 -19.76 -1.12 12.34
CA ASN A 57 -19.55 -2.31 13.17
C ASN A 57 -18.34 -3.18 12.77
N LEU A 58 -17.35 -2.62 12.06
CA LEU A 58 -16.12 -3.36 11.78
C LEU A 58 -15.31 -3.54 13.06
N LYS A 59 -15.05 -4.79 13.43
CA LYS A 59 -14.23 -5.11 14.60
C LYS A 59 -12.79 -4.64 14.36
N VAL A 60 -12.35 -3.67 15.15
CA VAL A 60 -10.97 -3.19 15.13
C VAL A 60 -10.07 -4.22 15.81
N VAL A 61 -8.97 -4.59 15.16
CA VAL A 61 -8.00 -5.56 15.69
C VAL A 61 -7.25 -4.95 16.88
N GLN A 62 -7.05 -5.75 17.93
CA GLN A 62 -6.27 -5.34 19.11
C GLN A 62 -4.81 -5.09 18.71
N PRO A 63 -4.22 -3.93 19.04
CA PRO A 63 -2.88 -3.63 18.60
C PRO A 63 -1.82 -4.46 19.34
N THR A 64 -0.89 -5.03 18.58
CA THR A 64 0.28 -5.75 19.13
C THR A 64 1.57 -5.39 18.43
N GLU A 65 2.67 -5.64 19.13
CA GLU A 65 4.04 -5.55 18.63
C GLU A 65 4.40 -6.62 17.61
N GLN A 66 3.68 -7.73 17.55
CA GLN A 66 3.96 -8.83 16.62
C GLN A 66 2.99 -8.77 15.44
N TRP A 67 3.41 -9.35 14.32
CA TRP A 67 2.56 -9.50 13.14
C TRP A 67 1.38 -10.44 13.44
N GLN A 68 0.17 -9.96 13.19
CA GLN A 68 -1.06 -10.75 13.31
C GLN A 68 -1.80 -10.81 11.99
N THR A 69 -2.40 -11.95 11.66
CA THR A 69 -3.24 -12.10 10.47
C THR A 69 -4.51 -11.25 10.60
N LEU A 70 -4.77 -10.43 9.57
CA LEU A 70 -6.00 -9.65 9.39
C LEU A 70 -7.05 -10.50 8.67
N LYS A 71 -8.27 -10.55 9.23
CA LYS A 71 -9.40 -11.20 8.54
C LYS A 71 -10.08 -10.24 7.56
N PRO A 72 -10.72 -10.76 6.49
CA PRO A 72 -11.59 -9.96 5.64
C PRO A 72 -12.70 -9.30 6.48
N GLY A 73 -12.84 -7.98 6.39
CA GLY A 73 -13.82 -7.21 7.18
C GLY A 73 -13.34 -6.73 8.55
N GLU A 74 -12.09 -6.98 8.95
CA GLU A 74 -11.51 -6.35 10.14
C GLU A 74 -10.83 -5.02 9.79
N ALA A 75 -11.09 -4.01 10.62
CA ALA A 75 -10.52 -2.68 10.43
C ALA A 75 -9.08 -2.62 10.97
N VAL A 76 -8.21 -1.92 10.23
CA VAL A 76 -6.80 -1.71 10.60
C VAL A 76 -6.70 -0.52 11.56
N PRO A 77 -6.09 -0.67 12.74
CA PRO A 77 -5.90 0.45 13.65
C PRO A 77 -5.03 1.54 13.01
N ALA A 78 -5.38 2.81 13.26
CA ALA A 78 -4.61 3.95 12.76
C ALA A 78 -3.13 3.86 13.17
N GLY A 79 -2.22 4.19 12.24
CA GLY A 79 -0.77 4.10 12.49
C GLY A 79 -0.18 2.68 12.48
N SER A 80 -0.96 1.66 12.09
CA SER A 80 -0.47 0.29 11.93
C SER A 80 0.21 0.06 10.59
N HIS A 81 1.23 -0.81 10.59
CA HIS A 81 1.84 -1.33 9.38
C HIS A 81 1.08 -2.56 8.89
N VAL A 82 0.80 -2.62 7.60
CA VAL A 82 0.14 -3.76 6.95
C VAL A 82 1.10 -4.38 5.94
N ARG A 83 1.21 -5.70 5.93
CA ARG A 83 1.95 -6.47 4.92
C ARG A 83 1.10 -7.58 4.33
N LEU A 84 1.47 -8.04 3.14
CA LEU A 84 0.94 -9.26 2.55
C LEU A 84 1.99 -10.36 2.66
N ASN A 85 1.63 -11.48 3.30
CA ASN A 85 2.48 -12.66 3.35
C ASN A 85 2.33 -13.44 2.04
N LEU A 86 3.37 -13.46 1.21
CA LEU A 86 3.32 -14.09 -0.12
C LEU A 86 3.25 -15.63 -0.07
N GLN A 87 3.67 -16.25 1.04
CA GLN A 87 3.60 -17.70 1.21
C GLN A 87 2.18 -18.16 1.55
N THR A 88 1.46 -17.39 2.36
CA THR A 88 0.11 -17.75 2.84
C THR A 88 -1.01 -16.98 2.12
N GLY A 89 -0.66 -15.93 1.37
CA GLY A 89 -1.60 -14.99 0.76
C GLY A 89 -2.36 -14.11 1.77
N GLN A 90 -1.99 -14.15 3.06
CA GLN A 90 -2.74 -13.47 4.12
C GLN A 90 -2.21 -12.06 4.36
N ARG A 91 -3.12 -11.13 4.63
CA ARG A 91 -2.77 -9.79 5.12
C ARG A 91 -2.41 -9.89 6.60
N GLU A 92 -1.37 -9.21 7.01
CA GLU A 92 -0.92 -9.17 8.40
C GLU A 92 -0.73 -7.72 8.84
N VAL A 93 -0.99 -7.43 10.11
CA VAL A 93 -0.89 -6.11 10.72
C VAL A 93 0.07 -6.14 11.90
N ARG A 94 0.80 -5.04 12.11
CA ARG A 94 1.64 -4.80 13.28
C ARG A 94 1.51 -3.33 13.69
N LEU A 95 1.30 -3.05 14.98
CA LEU A 95 1.35 -1.68 15.48
C LEU A 95 2.81 -1.29 15.77
N GLY A 96 3.22 -0.10 15.34
CA GLY A 96 4.56 0.42 15.59
C GLY A 96 4.82 0.64 17.08
N GLU A 97 6.07 0.46 17.52
CA GLU A 97 6.48 0.56 18.94
C GLU A 97 6.14 1.92 19.59
N GLU A 98 6.25 3.00 18.83
CA GLU A 98 5.89 4.35 19.28
C GLU A 98 4.37 4.51 19.43
N GLN A 99 3.61 3.96 18.47
CA GLN A 99 2.15 4.00 18.46
C GLN A 99 1.56 3.15 19.58
N LEU A 100 2.19 2.03 19.94
CA LEU A 100 1.78 1.20 21.08
C LEU A 100 1.91 1.93 22.41
N LYS A 101 2.98 2.73 22.60
CA LYS A 101 3.15 3.52 23.83
C LYS A 101 2.04 4.55 23.97
N HIS A 102 1.73 5.29 22.91
CA HIS A 102 0.62 6.24 22.89
C HIS A 102 -0.73 5.55 23.07
N TRP A 103 -0.99 4.43 22.39
CA TRP A 103 -2.22 3.65 22.56
C TRP A 103 -2.42 3.19 24.00
N THR A 104 -1.38 2.65 24.63
CA THR A 104 -1.45 2.17 26.02
C THR A 104 -1.62 3.32 27.02
N GLN A 105 -1.09 4.51 26.69
CA GLN A 105 -1.23 5.72 27.51
C GLN A 105 -2.63 6.35 27.37
N ASP A 106 -3.17 6.41 26.15
CA ASP A 106 -4.47 7.01 25.82
C ASP A 106 -5.64 6.18 26.39
N HIS A 107 -5.51 4.85 26.40
CA HIS A 107 -6.53 3.97 27.00
C HIS A 107 -6.42 3.81 28.53
N ARG A 108 -5.28 4.15 29.14
CA ARG A 108 -5.14 4.14 30.61
C ARG A 108 -5.71 5.40 31.27
N ASN A 109 -5.74 6.51 30.52
CA ASN A 109 -6.31 7.78 30.95
C ASN A 109 -7.61 8.01 30.17
N GLY A 110 -8.69 7.36 30.61
CA GLY A 110 -9.98 7.35 29.90
C GLY A 110 -10.33 8.68 29.23
N GLY A 111 -10.27 8.68 27.90
CA GLY A 111 -10.91 9.61 26.97
C GLY A 111 -11.04 11.05 27.45
N HIS A 112 -9.96 11.82 27.43
CA HIS A 112 -10.07 13.27 27.31
C HIS A 112 -8.85 13.82 26.57
N VAL A 113 -8.95 13.87 25.25
CA VAL A 113 -8.27 14.93 24.50
C VAL A 113 -9.05 16.21 24.86
N PRO A 114 -8.49 17.20 25.57
CA PRO A 114 -9.18 18.48 25.74
C PRO A 114 -9.19 19.17 24.39
N SER A 115 -10.15 18.83 23.52
CA SER A 115 -10.49 19.55 22.30
C SER A 115 -11.30 20.81 22.65
N SER A 116 -10.86 21.53 23.68
CA SER A 116 -11.55 22.72 24.17
C SER A 116 -10.64 23.94 24.00
N PHE A 117 -10.11 24.13 22.80
CA PHE A 117 -9.67 25.46 22.41
C PHE A 117 -10.93 26.32 22.28
N ALA A 118 -10.95 27.48 22.96
CA ALA A 118 -12.06 28.40 22.81
C ALA A 118 -12.13 28.86 21.33
N PRO A 119 -13.33 29.02 20.74
CA PRO A 119 -13.46 29.47 19.35
C PRO A 119 -12.70 30.77 19.06
N ASP A 120 -12.60 31.64 20.05
CA ASP A 120 -11.87 32.91 19.98
C ASP A 120 -10.35 32.73 19.93
N GLU A 121 -9.82 31.75 20.67
CA GLU A 121 -8.39 31.42 20.68
C GLU A 121 -7.97 30.81 19.34
N LEU A 122 -8.80 29.92 18.79
CA LEU A 122 -8.60 29.35 17.46
C LEU A 122 -8.62 30.43 16.39
N LYS A 123 -9.59 31.36 16.46
CA LYS A 123 -9.71 32.48 15.51
C LYS A 123 -8.49 33.42 15.60
N GLN A 124 -8.00 33.68 16.80
CA GLN A 124 -6.80 34.49 17.01
C GLN A 124 -5.54 33.80 16.46
N ALA A 125 -5.40 32.49 16.68
CA ALA A 125 -4.30 31.70 16.12
C ALA A 125 -4.33 31.69 14.59
N MET A 126 -5.50 31.49 13.98
CA MET A 126 -5.66 31.55 12.52
C MET A 126 -5.36 32.94 11.95
N LYS A 127 -5.76 34.01 12.66
CA LYS A 127 -5.44 35.39 12.26
C LYS A 127 -3.92 35.62 12.27
N LYS A 128 -3.23 35.17 13.32
CA LYS A 128 -1.77 35.29 13.44
C LYS A 128 -1.04 34.57 12.32
N ILE A 129 -1.45 33.33 12.01
CA ILE A 129 -0.89 32.55 10.89
C ILE A 129 -1.11 33.29 9.55
N LYS A 130 -2.30 33.85 9.32
CA LYS A 130 -2.60 34.59 8.08
C LYS A 130 -1.76 35.85 7.93
N GLU A 131 -1.41 36.51 9.03
CA GLU A 131 -0.58 37.72 9.03
C GLU A 131 0.91 37.40 8.83
N ASP A 132 1.37 36.25 9.33
CA ASP A 132 2.74 35.74 9.13
C ASP A 132 2.95 35.14 7.71
N LEU A 133 1.87 34.76 7.01
CA LEU A 133 1.92 34.30 5.63
C LEU A 133 2.01 35.51 4.69
N ASN A 134 3.22 35.97 4.40
CA ASN A 134 3.46 36.83 3.25
C ASN A 134 3.40 35.97 1.96
N PRO A 135 2.34 36.08 1.14
CA PRO A 135 2.19 35.25 -0.07
C PRO A 135 3.35 35.45 -1.05
N ASP A 136 3.98 36.63 -1.05
CA ASP A 136 5.08 36.97 -1.94
C ASP A 136 6.40 36.29 -1.53
N SER A 137 6.58 36.02 -0.23
CA SER A 137 7.76 35.32 0.29
C SER A 137 7.77 33.85 -0.10
N VAL A 138 6.59 33.21 -0.12
CA VAL A 138 6.45 31.80 -0.51
C VAL A 138 6.55 31.65 -2.02
N ALA A 139 5.90 32.52 -2.78
CA ALA A 139 5.94 32.50 -4.24
C ALA A 139 7.36 32.67 -4.80
N SER A 140 8.20 33.45 -4.12
CA SER A 140 9.61 33.63 -4.51
C SER A 140 10.51 32.42 -4.20
N LYS A 141 10.08 31.51 -3.33
CA LYS A 141 10.86 30.32 -2.92
C LYS A 141 10.71 29.15 -3.88
N TYR A 142 9.65 29.15 -4.70
CA TYR A 142 9.31 28.03 -5.57
C TYR A 142 9.18 28.48 -7.02
N ARG A 143 9.42 27.54 -7.95
CA ARG A 143 9.23 27.78 -9.39
C ARG A 143 7.74 27.94 -9.70
N SER A 144 7.40 28.71 -10.73
CA SER A 144 5.99 28.88 -11.10
C SER A 144 5.41 27.55 -11.61
N LEU A 145 4.08 27.42 -11.51
CA LEU A 145 3.39 26.22 -11.98
C LEU A 145 3.58 26.04 -13.50
N GLU A 146 3.65 27.11 -14.28
CA GLU A 146 3.92 27.03 -15.72
C GLU A 146 5.32 26.49 -16.01
N GLU A 147 6.33 26.94 -15.26
CA GLU A 147 7.71 26.49 -15.41
C GLU A 147 7.84 24.99 -15.12
N LEU A 148 7.22 24.53 -14.01
CA LEU A 148 7.20 23.11 -13.66
C LEU A 148 6.51 22.26 -14.73
N LYS A 149 5.38 22.73 -15.27
CA LYS A 149 4.67 22.04 -16.37
C LYS A 149 5.53 21.92 -17.62
N LYS A 150 6.25 22.99 -17.98
CA LYS A 150 7.17 22.99 -19.12
C LYS A 150 8.30 21.98 -18.93
N ASP A 151 8.87 21.90 -17.73
CA ASP A 151 9.97 20.98 -17.44
C ASP A 151 9.51 19.51 -17.45
N MET A 152 8.31 19.21 -16.94
CA MET A 152 7.74 17.86 -17.04
C MET A 152 7.50 17.44 -18.49
N ALA A 153 6.94 18.33 -19.32
CA ALA A 153 6.75 18.06 -20.75
C ALA A 153 8.09 17.87 -21.48
N GLN A 154 9.13 18.60 -21.09
CA GLN A 154 10.46 18.46 -21.68
C GLN A 154 11.11 17.12 -21.31
N LEU A 155 10.94 16.64 -20.07
CA LEU A 155 11.42 15.33 -19.66
C LEU A 155 10.71 14.19 -20.39
N ASP A 156 9.40 14.30 -20.57
CA ASP A 156 8.58 13.32 -21.30
C ASP A 156 9.09 13.14 -22.75
N LEU A 157 9.29 14.26 -23.46
CA LEU A 157 9.85 14.26 -24.82
C LEU A 157 11.25 13.65 -24.88
N LEU A 158 12.13 13.94 -23.90
CA LEU A 158 13.47 13.37 -23.85
C LEU A 158 13.45 11.84 -23.66
N VAL A 159 12.53 11.33 -22.84
CA VAL A 159 12.35 9.89 -22.61
C VAL A 159 11.84 9.20 -23.88
N GLU A 160 10.87 9.79 -24.58
CA GLU A 160 10.39 9.25 -25.86
C GLU A 160 11.51 9.18 -26.91
N THR A 161 12.37 10.20 -26.95
CA THR A 161 13.48 10.25 -27.92
C THR A 161 14.51 9.16 -27.66
N ASP A 162 14.84 8.87 -26.39
CA ASP A 162 15.78 7.80 -26.01
C ASP A 162 15.23 6.40 -26.34
N VAL A 163 13.93 6.19 -26.09
CA VAL A 163 13.24 4.93 -26.44
C VAL A 163 13.26 4.71 -27.96
N GLN A 164 13.05 5.76 -28.76
CA GLN A 164 13.04 5.62 -30.23
C GLN A 164 14.44 5.41 -30.85
N HIS A 165 15.51 5.81 -30.17
CA HIS A 165 16.89 5.61 -30.65
C HIS A 165 17.51 4.27 -30.19
N SER A 166 16.82 3.48 -29.37
CA SER A 166 17.30 2.19 -28.86
C SER A 166 16.73 0.95 -29.60
N THR A 167 16.16 1.13 -30.80
CA THR A 167 15.74 0.02 -31.68
C THR A 167 16.54 0.06 -32.97
#